data_AF-A0A919TKS6-F1
#
_entry.id   AF-A0A919TKS6-F1
#
_cell.length_a   1.000
_cell.length_b   1.000
_cell.length_c   1.000
_cell.angle_alpha   90.00
_cell.angle_beta   90.00
_cell.angle_gamma   90.00
#
_symmetry.space_group_name_H-M   'P 1'
#
loop_
_entity.id
_entity.type
_entity.pdbx_description
1 polymer ?
#
loop_
_entity_poly.entity_id
_entity_poly.type
_entity_poly.pdbx_seq_one_letter_code
_entity_poly.pdbx_strand_id
1 'polypeptide(L)'
;MIVPPVLAGLVVLALALTLLVLAVRQVANQARDLAPGWHGFLYVNRADPALLVPRRNGFGWTLNFGHSASWHLLTALLLLPVLVAGLAALFA
;
A
#
# COMPACT_ATOMS: atom_id res chain seq x y z
N MET A 1 -14.43 -30.07 -0.02
CA MET A 1 -14.06 -29.85 1.40
C MET A 1 -12.65 -29.21 1.57
N ILE A 2 -12.17 -28.40 0.62
CA ILE A 2 -10.82 -27.75 0.67
C ILE A 2 -10.89 -26.29 1.16
N VAL A 3 -12.09 -25.83 1.53
CA VAL A 3 -12.40 -24.42 1.84
C VAL A 3 -11.67 -23.89 3.10
N PRO A 4 -11.49 -24.64 4.20
CA PRO A 4 -10.87 -24.09 5.42
C PRO A 4 -9.41 -23.62 5.27
N PRO A 5 -8.47 -24.37 4.67
CA PRO A 5 -7.08 -23.93 4.56
C PRO A 5 -6.88 -22.74 3.61
N VAL A 6 -7.68 -22.65 2.53
CA VAL A 6 -7.60 -21.52 1.58
C VAL A 6 -8.06 -20.23 2.24
N LEU A 7 -9.18 -20.27 2.97
CA LEU A 7 -9.67 -19.11 3.71
C LEU A 7 -8.67 -18.66 4.78
N ALA A 8 -8.07 -19.58 5.52
CA ALA A 8 -7.05 -19.24 6.51
C ALA A 8 -5.83 -18.55 5.86
N GLY A 9 -5.36 -19.05 4.72
CA GLY A 9 -4.25 -18.45 3.99
C GLY A 9 -4.55 -17.03 3.49
N LEU A 10 -5.76 -16.80 2.97
CA LEU A 10 -6.19 -15.48 2.50
C LEU A 10 -6.34 -14.47 3.64
N VAL A 11 -6.85 -14.91 4.80
CA VAL A 11 -6.94 -14.06 6.00
C VAL A 11 -5.55 -13.67 6.49
N VAL A 12 -4.61 -14.63 6.57
CA VAL A 12 -3.23 -14.34 6.97
C VAL A 12 -2.57 -13.38 5.99
N LEU A 13 -2.78 -13.56 4.68
CA LEU A 13 -2.24 -12.65 3.66
C LEU A 13 -2.84 -11.25 3.76
N ALA A 14 -4.17 -11.12 3.90
CA ALA A 14 -4.83 -9.83 4.06
C ALA A 14 -4.33 -9.09 5.32
N LEU A 15 -4.14 -9.82 6.42
CA LEU A 15 -3.59 -9.28 7.65
C LEU A 15 -2.15 -8.82 7.45
N ALA A 16 -1.30 -9.65 6.83
CA ALA A 16 0.09 -9.30 6.54
C ALA A 16 0.20 -8.05 5.66
N LEU A 17 -0.63 -7.94 4.62
CA LEU A 17 -0.70 -6.76 3.74
C LEU A 17 -1.17 -5.51 4.50
N THR A 18 -2.15 -5.67 5.38
CA THR A 18 -2.63 -4.57 6.23
C THR A 18 -1.51 -4.09 7.15
N LEU A 19 -0.84 -5.01 7.85
CA LEU A 19 0.28 -4.69 8.72
C LEU A 19 1.44 -4.06 7.94
N LEU A 20 1.72 -4.53 6.73
CA LEU A 20 2.69 -3.93 5.83
C LEU A 20 2.31 -2.48 5.53
N VAL A 21 1.07 -2.21 5.10
CA VAL A 21 0.60 -0.83 4.83
C VAL A 21 0.74 0.05 6.07
N LEU A 22 0.41 -0.45 7.25
CA LEU A 22 0.57 0.29 8.50
C LEU A 22 2.04 0.57 8.83
N ALA A 23 2.93 -0.40 8.62
CA ALA A 23 4.37 -0.23 8.79
C ALA A 23 4.93 0.82 7.80
N VAL A 24 4.53 0.77 6.52
CA VAL A 24 4.93 1.79 5.55
C VAL A 24 4.36 3.16 5.94
N ARG A 25 3.11 3.23 6.42
CA ARG A 25 2.51 4.48 6.94
C ARG A 25 3.32 5.05 8.09
N GLN A 26 3.79 4.22 9.01
CA GLN A 26 4.62 4.65 10.12
C GLN A 26 5.94 5.25 9.63
N VAL A 27 6.64 4.57 8.71
CA VAL A 27 7.88 5.06 8.12
C VAL A 27 7.65 6.37 7.35
N ALA A 28 6.58 6.44 6.56
CA ALA A 28 6.24 7.64 5.82
C ALA A 28 5.82 8.81 6.73
N ASN A 29 5.16 8.53 7.85
CA ASN A 29 4.84 9.56 8.86
C ASN A 29 6.11 10.05 9.56
N GLN A 30 7.08 9.18 9.86
CA GLN A 30 8.39 9.62 10.36
C GLN A 30 9.10 10.50 9.33
N ALA A 31 9.09 10.10 8.05
CA ALA A 31 9.65 10.89 6.96
C ALA A 31 8.90 12.23 6.76
N ARG A 32 7.60 12.27 7.03
CA ARG A 32 6.79 13.50 6.95
C ARG A 32 7.24 14.58 7.93
N ASP A 33 7.75 14.20 9.10
CA ASP A 33 8.22 15.16 10.11
C ASP A 33 9.58 15.76 9.75
N LEU A 34 10.25 15.21 8.73
CA LEU A 34 11.48 15.76 8.15
C LEU A 34 11.16 16.80 7.05
N ALA A 35 12.20 17.38 6.45
CA ALA A 35 12.05 18.33 5.35
C ALA A 35 11.31 17.70 4.15
N PRO A 36 10.28 18.35 3.56
CA PRO A 36 9.48 17.76 2.49
C PRO A 36 10.30 17.32 1.27
N GLY A 37 9.95 16.18 0.68
CA GLY A 37 10.55 15.69 -0.56
C GLY A 37 10.98 14.22 -0.50
N TRP A 38 12.18 13.94 -1.01
CA TRP A 38 12.71 12.59 -1.12
C TRP A 38 13.41 12.14 0.17
N HIS A 39 12.93 11.02 0.74
CA HIS A 39 13.53 10.33 1.89
C HIS A 39 13.93 8.91 1.46
N GLY A 40 15.13 8.80 0.86
CA GLY A 40 15.56 7.56 0.21
C GLY A 40 14.71 7.26 -1.03
N PHE A 41 13.97 6.15 -1.02
CA PHE A 41 13.09 5.75 -2.13
C PHE A 41 11.66 6.29 -2.01
N LEU A 42 11.29 6.90 -0.88
CA LEU A 42 9.95 7.43 -0.64
C LEU A 42 9.92 8.93 -0.92
N TYR A 43 8.86 9.39 -1.57
CA TYR A 43 8.56 10.81 -1.71
C TYR A 43 7.42 11.18 -0.76
N VAL A 44 7.63 12.20 0.08
CA VAL A 44 6.68 12.66 1.09
C VAL A 44 6.58 14.18 1.03
N ASN A 45 5.51 14.70 0.44
CA ASN A 45 5.25 16.14 0.44
C ASN A 45 3.75 16.43 0.47
N ARG A 46 3.24 17.00 1.58
CA ARG A 46 1.81 17.31 1.73
C ARG A 46 1.38 18.56 0.95
N ALA A 47 2.32 19.46 0.65
CA ALA A 47 2.05 20.66 -0.12
C ALA A 47 1.94 20.37 -1.62
N ASP A 48 2.48 19.23 -2.06
CA ASP A 48 2.39 18.76 -3.43
C ASP A 48 1.08 17.98 -3.65
N PRO A 49 0.15 18.46 -4.51
CA PRO A 49 -1.10 17.76 -4.77
C PRO A 49 -0.94 16.52 -5.66
N ALA A 50 0.26 16.27 -6.22
CA ALA A 50 0.48 15.10 -7.05
C ALA A 50 0.34 13.81 -6.24
N LEU A 51 -0.47 12.86 -6.75
CA LEU A 51 -0.56 11.50 -6.20
C LEU A 51 0.63 10.64 -6.62
N LEU A 52 1.04 10.77 -7.88
CA LEU A 52 2.15 10.04 -8.48
C LEU A 52 3.24 11.03 -8.87
N VAL A 53 4.46 10.70 -8.48
CA VAL A 53 5.65 11.51 -8.74
C VAL A 53 6.66 10.63 -9.48
N PRO A 54 7.34 11.13 -10.52
CA PRO A 54 8.41 10.37 -11.18
C PRO A 54 9.46 9.92 -10.16
N ARG A 55 9.99 8.71 -10.30
CA ARG A 55 11.10 8.28 -9.44
C ARG A 55 12.30 9.21 -9.60
N ARG A 56 12.96 9.56 -8.49
CA ARG A 56 14.20 10.35 -8.51
C ARG A 56 15.31 9.71 -9.34
N ASN A 57 15.38 8.37 -9.30
CA ASN A 57 16.39 7.58 -9.99
C ASN A 57 15.69 6.47 -10.79
N GLY A 58 16.02 6.36 -12.07
CA GLY A 58 15.49 5.35 -12.98
C GLY A 58 14.18 5.77 -13.68
N PHE A 59 13.41 4.78 -14.12
CA PHE A 59 12.16 4.97 -14.85
C PHE A 59 10.94 4.64 -13.98
N GLY A 60 9.81 5.31 -14.26
CA GLY A 60 8.50 5.05 -13.65
C GLY A 60 8.11 6.07 -12.58
N TRP A 61 7.02 5.74 -11.87
CA TRP A 61 6.39 6.60 -10.87
C TRP A 61 6.37 5.96 -9.49
N THR A 62 6.30 6.79 -8.46
CA THR A 62 6.02 6.40 -7.07
C THR A 62 4.86 7.21 -6.54
N LEU A 63 4.25 6.75 -5.46
CA LEU A 63 3.24 7.53 -4.74
C LEU A 63 3.88 8.65 -3.93
N ASN A 64 3.18 9.78 -3.83
CA ASN A 64 3.43 10.79 -2.81
C ASN A 64 2.78 10.34 -1.51
N PHE A 65 3.58 9.82 -0.58
CA PHE A 65 3.10 9.31 0.70
C PHE A 65 2.67 10.41 1.68
N GLY A 66 2.91 11.69 1.35
CA GLY A 66 2.33 12.84 2.04
C GLY A 66 0.86 13.10 1.69
N HIS A 67 0.37 12.53 0.58
CA HIS A 67 -1.00 12.68 0.11
C HIS A 67 -1.90 11.54 0.64
N SER A 68 -3.04 11.87 1.23
CA SER A 68 -3.95 10.89 1.86
C SER A 68 -4.48 9.85 0.85
N ALA A 69 -4.90 10.31 -0.34
CA ALA A 69 -5.42 9.41 -1.39
C ALA A 69 -4.37 8.41 -1.93
N SER A 70 -3.07 8.69 -1.85
CA SER A 70 -2.03 7.71 -2.19
C SER A 70 -2.14 6.44 -1.34
N TRP A 71 -2.49 6.59 -0.07
CA TRP A 71 -2.68 5.45 0.81
C TRP A 71 -3.95 4.65 0.51
N HIS A 72 -5.02 5.33 0.10
CA HIS A 72 -6.24 4.65 -0.30
C HIS A 72 -5.99 3.82 -1.56
N LEU A 73 -5.27 4.40 -2.52
CA LEU A 73 -4.84 3.72 -3.74
C LEU A 73 -3.94 2.51 -3.42
N LEU A 74 -2.93 2.68 -2.56
CA LEU A 74 -2.05 1.58 -2.16
C LEU A 74 -2.82 0.45 -1.46
N THR A 75 -3.70 0.79 -0.51
CA THR A 75 -4.51 -0.20 0.20
C THR A 75 -5.43 -0.95 -0.77
N ALA A 76 -6.09 -0.24 -1.69
CA ALA A 76 -6.95 -0.86 -2.69
C ALA A 76 -6.17 -1.80 -3.62
N LEU A 77 -4.99 -1.37 -4.10
CA LEU A 77 -4.14 -2.16 -4.97
C LEU A 77 -3.68 -3.48 -4.31
N LEU A 78 -3.41 -3.45 -3.00
CA LEU A 78 -2.96 -4.62 -2.25
C LEU A 78 -4.10 -5.54 -1.82
N LEU A 79 -5.22 -4.99 -1.32
CA LEU A 79 -6.31 -5.79 -0.75
C LEU A 79 -7.32 -6.30 -1.78
N LEU A 80 -7.54 -5.56 -2.87
CA LEU A 80 -8.57 -5.95 -3.86
C LEU A 80 -8.33 -7.35 -4.46
N PRO A 81 -7.11 -7.75 -4.86
CA PRO A 81 -6.88 -9.10 -5.38
C PRO A 81 -7.18 -10.19 -4.35
N VAL A 82 -6.85 -9.95 -3.08
CA VAL A 82 -7.11 -10.91 -1.99
C VAL A 82 -8.61 -11.08 -1.76
N LEU A 83 -9.37 -9.99 -1.80
CA LEU A 83 -10.82 -10.02 -1.68
C LEU A 83 -11.46 -10.77 -2.85
N VAL A 84 -11.04 -10.49 -4.08
CA VAL A 84 -11.56 -11.17 -5.28
C VAL A 84 -11.25 -12.66 -5.25
N ALA A 85 -10.01 -13.03 -4.90
CA ALA A 85 -9.60 -14.42 -4.78
C ALA A 85 -10.38 -15.16 -3.68
N GLY A 86 -10.60 -14.50 -2.54
CA GLY A 86 -11.40 -15.07 -1.46
C GLY A 86 -12.86 -15.25 -1.81
N LEU A 87 -13.47 -14.27 -2.47
CA LEU A 87 -14.83 -14.40 -2.97
C LEU A 87 -14.94 -15.56 -3.98
N ALA A 88 -14.03 -15.65 -4.95
CA ALA A 88 -14.03 -16.75 -5.91
C ALA A 88 -13.92 -18.13 -5.22
N ALA A 89 -13.06 -18.24 -4.20
CA ALA A 89 -12.89 -19.48 -3.43
C ALA A 89 -14.11 -19.88 -2.59
N LEU A 90 -15.02 -18.94 -2.27
CA LEU A 90 -16.27 -19.26 -1.55
C LEU A 90 -17.33 -19.90 -2.45
N PHE A 91 -17.24 -19.69 -3.77
CA PHE A 91 -18.21 -20.20 -4.75
C PHE A 91 -17.69 -21.36 -5.60
N ALA A 92 -16.45 -21.81 -5.36
CA ALA A 92 -15.79 -22.93 -6.04
C ALA A 92 -15.88 -24.22 -5.21
#